data_AF-A0A7V3NAI5-F1
#
_entry.id   AF-A0A7V3NAI5-F1
#
_cell.length_a   1.000
_cell.length_b   1.000
_cell.length_c   1.000
_cell.angle_alpha   90.00
_cell.angle_beta   90.00
_cell.angle_gamma   90.00
#
_symmetry.space_group_name_H-M   'P 1'
#
loop_
_entity.id
_entity.type
_entity.pdbx_description
1 polymer ?
#
loop_
_entity_poly.entity_id
_entity_poly.type
_entity_poly.pdbx_seq_one_letter_code
_entity_poly.pdbx_strand_id
1 'polypeptide(L)' 'MTFSCPHFDMERAYCMKVRSECVPGQPGCVLRANSRFLVPVEQRLRERKAGVADTPGGPALCDPAG' A
#
# COMPACT_ATOMS: atom_id res chain seq x y z
N MET A 1 -8.40 -14.88 6.56
CA MET A 1 -7.28 -15.23 5.66
C MET A 1 -6.41 -14.01 5.48
N THR A 2 -5.10 -14.11 5.72
CA THR A 2 -4.14 -13.01 5.54
C THR A 2 -3.47 -13.17 4.18
N PHE A 3 -3.47 -12.11 3.38
CA PHE A 3 -2.77 -12.08 2.09
C PHE A 3 -1.29 -11.75 2.31
N SER A 4 -0.39 -12.56 1.74
CA SER A 4 1.05 -12.26 1.67
C SER A 4 1.47 -12.18 0.20
N CYS A 5 2.08 -11.06 -0.18
CA CYS A 5 2.53 -10.82 -1.55
C CYS A 5 4.00 -11.24 -1.71
N PRO A 6 4.34 -12.20 -2.61
CA PRO A 6 5.73 -12.63 -2.80
C PRO A 6 6.63 -11.57 -3.47
N HIS A 7 6.04 -10.47 -3.94
CA HIS A 7 6.75 -9.38 -4.60
C HIS A 7 6.98 -8.17 -3.69
N PHE A 8 6.50 -8.21 -2.44
CA PHE A 8 6.64 -7.10 -1.51
C PHE A 8 7.92 -7.25 -0.69
N ASP A 9 8.82 -6.29 -0.86
CA ASP A 9 9.97 -6.08 0.02
C ASP A 9 9.50 -5.21 1.20
N MET A 10 9.41 -5.84 2.38
CA MET A 10 8.94 -5.19 3.60
C MET A 10 9.91 -4.15 4.13
N GLU A 11 11.22 -4.35 3.95
CA GLU A 11 12.24 -3.43 4.48
C GLU A 11 12.22 -2.09 3.73
N ARG A 12 11.97 -2.16 2.42
CA ARG A 12 12.01 -0.99 1.53
C ARG A 12 10.63 -0.44 1.18
N ALA A 13 9.56 -1.06 1.68
CA ALA A 13 8.19 -0.83 1.22
C ALA A 13 8.08 -0.84 -0.32
N TYR A 14 8.77 -1.79 -0.97
CA TYR A 14 9.01 -1.77 -2.41
C TYR A 14 8.40 -2.98 -3.11
N CYS A 15 7.90 -2.78 -4.33
CA CYS A 15 7.35 -3.87 -5.14
C CYS A 15 8.39 -4.34 -6.16
N MET A 16 8.96 -5.52 -5.95
CA MET A 16 9.98 -6.12 -6.84
C MET A 16 9.46 -6.43 -8.24
N LYS A 17 8.14 -6.64 -8.40
CA LYS A 17 7.50 -6.91 -9.70
C LYS A 17 7.35 -5.66 -10.56
N VAL A 18 6.87 -4.57 -9.96
CA VAL A 18 6.63 -3.29 -10.67
C VAL A 18 7.89 -2.41 -10.68
N ARG A 19 8.85 -2.71 -9.79
CA ARG A 19 10.10 -1.98 -9.60
C ARG A 19 9.85 -0.52 -9.20
N SER A 20 8.91 -0.32 -8.28
CA SER A 20 8.59 0.97 -7.68
C SER A 20 8.14 0.78 -6.23
N GLU A 21 7.94 1.88 -5.52
CA GLU A 21 7.26 1.88 -4.22
C GLU A 21 5.94 1.08 -4.29
N CYS A 22 5.66 0.31 -3.25
CA CYS A 22 4.52 -0.59 -3.23
C CYS A 22 3.21 0.20 -3.03
N VAL A 23 2.41 0.33 -4.09
CA VAL A 23 1.04 0.84 -4.02
C VAL A 23 0.05 -0.25 -4.43
N PRO A 24 -0.73 -0.82 -3.50
CA PRO A 24 -1.70 -1.86 -3.82
C PRO A 24 -2.70 -1.42 -4.90
N GLY A 25 -2.89 -2.25 -5.94
CA GLY A 25 -3.79 -1.97 -7.06
C GLY A 25 -3.16 -1.24 -8.26
N GLN A 26 -1.88 -0.83 -8.18
CA GLN A 26 -1.22 -0.11 -9.27
C GLN A 26 -1.09 -0.98 -10.53
N PRO A 27 -0.87 -0.40 -11.73
CA PRO A 27 -0.62 -1.18 -12.93
C PRO A 27 0.46 -2.25 -12.70
N GLY A 28 0.14 -3.52 -13.00
CA GLY A 28 1.02 -4.69 -12.76
C GLY A 28 0.88 -5.36 -11.38
N CYS A 29 0.16 -4.76 -10.43
CA CYS A 29 -0.12 -5.35 -9.12
C CYS A 29 -1.04 -6.56 -9.21
N VAL A 30 -0.73 -7.64 -8.47
CA VAL A 30 -1.53 -8.88 -8.42
C VAL A 30 -2.94 -8.69 -7.86
N LEU A 31 -3.14 -7.64 -7.06
CA LEU A 31 -4.44 -7.32 -6.46
C LEU A 31 -5.37 -6.55 -7.41
N ARG A 32 -4.87 -6.04 -8.54
CA ARG A 32 -5.64 -5.17 -9.46
C ARG A 32 -6.92 -5.84 -9.98
N ALA A 33 -6.91 -7.16 -10.18
CA ALA A 33 -8.06 -7.89 -10.71
C ALA A 33 -9.04 -8.38 -9.62
N ASN A 34 -8.54 -8.61 -8.40
CA ASN A 34 -9.27 -9.36 -7.36
C ASN A 34 -9.58 -8.51 -6.13
N SER A 35 -9.22 -7.23 -6.12
CA SER A 35 -9.42 -6.36 -4.96
C SER A 35 -9.88 -4.98 -5.38
N ARG A 36 -10.82 -4.43 -4.60
CA ARG A 36 -11.26 -3.04 -4.70
C ARG A 36 -10.76 -2.28 -3.47
N PHE A 37 -10.22 -1.10 -3.71
CA PHE A 37 -9.73 -0.20 -2.66
C PHE A 37 -10.70 0.96 -2.52
N LEU A 38 -10.88 1.46 -1.30
CA LEU A 38 -11.76 2.60 -1.02
C LEU A 38 -11.30 3.86 -1.78
N VAL A 39 -10.00 4.10 -1.82
CA VAL A 39 -9.39 5.18 -2.61
C VAL A 39 -8.78 4.61 -3.89
N PRO A 40 -9.16 5.13 -5.08
CA PRO A 40 -8.58 4.72 -6.35
C PRO A 40 -7.06 4.80 -6.37
N VAL A 41 -6.39 3.87 -7.06
CA VAL A 41 -4.93 3.80 -7.04
C VAL A 41 -4.28 5.02 -7.72
N GLU A 42 -4.94 5.57 -8.72
CA GLU A 42 -4.51 6.76 -9.44
C GLU A 42 -4.43 7.98 -8.51
N GLN A 43 -5.35 8.09 -7.57
CA GLN A 43 -5.33 9.15 -6.57
C GLN A 43 -4.16 8.98 -5.59
N ARG A 44 -3.99 7.78 -5.01
CA ARG A 44 -2.88 7.48 -4.07
C ARG A 44 -1.51 7.69 -4.70
N LEU A 45 -1.34 7.35 -5.98
CA LEU A 45 -0.09 7.59 -6.72
C LEU A 45 0.18 9.09 -6.92
N ARG A 46 -0.85 9.92 -7.13
CA ARG A 46 -0.69 11.38 -7.24
C ARG A 46 -0.26 11.99 -5.90
N GLU A 47 -0.90 11.58 -4.81
CA GLU A 47 -0.60 12.08 -3.46
C GLU A 47 0.84 11.77 -3.04
N ARG A 48 1.32 10.54 -3.32
CA ARG A 48 2.73 10.17 -3.06
C ARG A 48 3.73 10.98 -3.88
N LYS A 49 3.44 11.24 -5.17
CA LYS A 49 4.27 12.13 -6.01
C LYS A 49 4.31 13.56 -5.49
N ALA A 50 3.24 14.02 -4.85
CA ALA A 50 3.16 15.34 -4.23
C ALA A 50 3.84 15.40 -2.84
N GLY A 51 4.46 14.31 -2.37
CA GLY A 51 5.14 14.26 -1.07
C GLY A 51 4.21 14.06 0.12
N VAL A 52 2.92 13.80 -0.11
CA VAL A 52 1.98 13.39 0.95
C VAL A 52 2.13 11.89 1.12
N ALA A 53 3.05 11.49 2.00
CA ALA A 53 3.25 10.09 2.34
C ALA A 53 2.00 9.56 3.08
N ASP A 54 1.30 8.62 2.45
CA ASP A 54 0.33 7.74 3.10
C ASP A 54 1.12 6.71 3.92
N THR A 55 1.46 7.10 5.15
CA THR A 55 2.08 6.23 6.15
C THR A 55 1.02 5.23 6.62
N PRO A 56 1.17 3.92 6.35
CA PRO A 56 0.31 2.93 6.97
C PRO A 56 0.79 2.78 8.42
N GLY A 57 0.21 3.58 9.32
CA GLY A 57 0.63 3.65 10.71
C GLY A 57 0.62 5.05 11.29
N GLY A 58 -0.47 5.81 11.10
CA GLY A 58 -0.84 6.74 12.19
C GLY A 58 -0.88 5.94 13.50
N PRO A 59 -0.49 6.52 14.66
CA PRO A 59 -0.37 5.76 15.89
C PRO A 59 -1.65 4.96 16.06
N ALA A 60 -1.51 3.67 16.37
CA ALA A 60 -2.59 2.90 16.91
C ALA A 60 -3.03 3.59 18.21
N LEU A 61 -3.90 4.60 18.10
CA LEU A 61 -4.65 5.17 19.21
C LEU A 61 -5.76 4.17 19.55
N CYS A 62 -5.30 3.00 19.98
CA CYS A 62 -6.04 2.08 20.82
C CYS A 62 -5.12 1.81 22.01
N ASP A 63 -4.78 2.86 22.76
CA ASP A 63 -4.26 2.71 24.11
C ASP A 63 -5.32 2.04 25.01
N PRO A 64 -4.88 1.24 25.98
CA PRO A 64 -5.66 0.17 26.57
C PRO A 64 -6.74 0.71 27.51
N ALA A 65 -7.90 0.03 27.51
CA ALA A 65 -8.89 0.20 28.57
C ALA A 65 -8.24 -0.08 29.94
N GLY A 66 -8.41 0.87 30.86
CA GLY A 66 -7.86 0.84 32.22
C GLY A 66 -8.57 -0.10 33.18
#